data_AF-A0ABD2PAW2-F1
#
_entry.id   AF-A0ABD2PAW2-F1
#
_cell.length_a   1.000
_cell.length_b   1.000
_cell.length_c   1.000
_cell.angle_alpha   90.00
_cell.angle_beta   90.00
_cell.angle_gamma   90.00
#
_symmetry.space_group_name_H-M   'P 1'
#
loop_
_entity.id
_entity.type
_entity.pdbx_description
1 polymer ?
#
loop_
_entity_poly.entity_id
_entity_poly.type
_entity_poly.pdbx_seq_one_letter_code
_entity_poly.pdbx_strand_id
1 'polypeptide(L)'
;MDIQGAQFGQRIQRDEIGIRCQKLFQDFLDEFREDGDIKYLDLAKELLNQERSTIEVSFEDVEKYNQNLATSIIEEYYRIYPYLCQAVSNYVKDRCELKKKNVMLAL
;
A
#
# COMPACT_ATOMS: atom_id res chain seq x y z
N MET A 1 0.79 40.80 23.25
CA MET A 1 2.07 40.17 22.89
C MET A 1 1.81 39.39 21.62
N ASP A 2 2.14 39.98 20.47
CA ASP A 2 2.07 39.32 19.17
C ASP A 2 3.06 38.14 19.15
N ILE A 3 2.54 36.92 19.07
CA ILE A 3 3.37 35.73 18.86
C ILE A 3 3.56 35.63 17.36
N GLN A 4 4.64 36.25 16.90
CA GLN A 4 5.16 36.18 15.53
C GLN A 4 5.42 34.72 15.15
N GLY A 5 5.19 34.42 13.87
CA GLY A 5 5.15 33.08 13.29
C GLY A 5 6.28 32.15 13.73
N ALA A 6 5.90 31.06 14.40
CA ALA A 6 6.72 29.88 14.50
C ALA A 6 6.71 29.17 13.13
N GLN A 7 7.59 29.61 12.23
CA GLN A 7 8.05 28.85 11.08
C GLN A 7 8.81 27.61 11.59
N PHE A 8 8.10 26.64 12.17
CA PHE A 8 8.62 25.30 12.33
C PHE A 8 8.50 24.61 10.97
N GLY A 9 9.39 24.99 10.05
CA GLY A 9 9.84 24.09 9.00
C GLY A 9 10.63 22.96 9.65
N GLN A 10 9.95 22.09 10.42
CA GLN A 10 10.50 20.81 10.77
C GLN A 10 10.73 20.11 9.43
N ARG A 11 12.00 19.96 9.05
CA ARG A 11 12.37 18.96 8.04
C ARG A 11 11.77 17.65 8.54
N ILE A 12 10.63 17.25 8.00
CA ILE A 12 10.04 15.94 8.25
C ILE A 12 11.12 14.97 7.82
N GLN A 13 11.79 14.35 8.80
CA GLN A 13 12.83 13.38 8.49
C GLN A 13 12.16 12.23 7.76
N ARG A 14 12.70 11.90 6.59
CA ARG A 14 12.13 10.88 5.72
C ARG A 14 12.23 9.52 6.43
N ASP A 15 11.09 8.86 6.60
CA ASP A 15 11.04 7.55 7.23
C ASP A 15 11.44 6.47 6.23
N GLU A 16 12.72 6.14 6.21
CA GLU A 16 13.27 5.13 5.30
C GLU A 16 12.71 3.73 5.57
N ILE A 17 12.34 3.43 6.83
CA ILE A 17 11.73 2.14 7.20
C ILE A 17 10.32 2.09 6.62
N GLY A 18 9.52 3.12 6.85
CA GLY A 18 8.16 3.23 6.30
C GLY A 18 8.15 3.12 4.77
N ILE A 19 9.04 3.83 4.08
CA ILE A 19 9.15 3.80 2.62
C ILE A 19 9.55 2.41 2.11
N ARG A 20 10.50 1.74 2.79
CA ARG A 20 10.89 0.38 2.44
C ARG A 20 9.73 -0.59 2.61
N CYS A 21 9.02 -0.53 3.74
CA CYS A 21 7.86 -1.37 4.02
C CYS A 21 6.72 -1.11 3.04
N GLN A 22 6.47 0.16 2.67
CA GLN A 22 5.51 0.52 1.62
C GLN A 22 5.82 -0.23 0.33
N LYS A 23 7.09 -0.16 -0.14
CA LYS A 23 7.50 -0.81 -1.39
C LYS A 23 7.33 -2.32 -1.32
N LEU A 24 7.86 -2.95 -0.27
CA LEU A 24 7.78 -4.41 -0.10
C LEU A 24 6.33 -4.89 -0.01
N PHE A 25 5.44 -4.12 0.62
CA PHE A 25 4.03 -4.47 0.72
C PHE A 25 3.30 -4.27 -0.62
N GLN A 26 3.66 -3.26 -1.40
CA GLN A 26 3.15 -3.09 -2.76
C GLN A 26 3.59 -4.26 -3.67
N ASP A 27 4.87 -4.62 -3.64
CA ASP A 27 5.42 -5.76 -4.39
C ASP A 27 4.69 -7.07 -4.00
N PHE A 28 4.43 -7.28 -2.71
CA PHE A 28 3.61 -8.40 -2.21
C PHE A 28 2.20 -8.43 -2.83
N LEU A 29 1.47 -7.31 -2.86
CA LEU A 29 0.12 -7.22 -3.43
C LEU A 29 0.11 -7.50 -4.95
N ASP A 30 1.20 -7.15 -5.64
CA ASP A 30 1.35 -7.34 -7.08
C ASP A 30 1.76 -8.77 -7.47
N GLU A 31 2.53 -9.46 -6.63
CA GLU A 31 3.18 -10.72 -6.97
C GLU A 31 2.63 -11.96 -6.25
N PHE A 32 2.00 -11.79 -5.08
CA PHE A 32 1.54 -12.95 -4.30
C PHE A 32 0.44 -13.70 -5.03
N ARG A 33 0.67 -15.01 -5.24
CA ARG A 33 -0.23 -15.89 -5.97
C ARG A 33 -0.77 -17.02 -5.10
N GLU A 34 -2.03 -17.36 -5.33
CA GLU A 34 -2.68 -18.55 -4.81
C GLU A 34 -3.35 -19.26 -5.98
N ASP A 35 -3.10 -20.56 -6.13
CA ASP A 35 -3.57 -21.38 -7.26
C ASP A 35 -3.22 -20.84 -8.66
N GLY A 36 -2.16 -20.02 -8.76
CA GLY A 36 -1.66 -19.44 -10.02
C GLY A 36 -2.14 -18.01 -10.31
N ASP A 37 -3.16 -17.54 -9.59
CA ASP A 37 -3.76 -16.21 -9.74
C ASP A 37 -3.26 -15.23 -8.67
N ILE A 38 -3.24 -13.92 -8.99
CA ILE A 38 -2.88 -12.88 -8.01
C ILE A 38 -4.03 -12.77 -6.99
N LYS A 39 -3.80 -13.28 -5.78
CA LYS A 39 -4.83 -13.46 -4.75
C LYS A 39 -5.60 -12.18 -4.41
N TYR A 40 -4.89 -11.07 -4.28
CA TYR A 40 -5.45 -9.79 -3.83
C TYR A 40 -6.05 -8.92 -4.94
N LEU A 41 -6.02 -9.40 -6.19
CA LEU A 41 -6.42 -8.61 -7.34
C LEU A 41 -7.92 -8.28 -7.35
N ASP A 42 -8.77 -9.26 -7.05
CA ASP A 42 -10.22 -9.04 -7.07
C ASP A 42 -10.67 -8.13 -5.93
N LEU A 43 -10.07 -8.26 -4.74
CA LEU A 43 -10.31 -7.35 -3.62
C LEU A 43 -9.93 -5.90 -3.97
N ALA A 44 -8.83 -5.69 -4.70
CA ALA A 44 -8.47 -4.35 -5.17
C ALA A 44 -9.40 -3.80 -6.26
N LYS A 45 -10.01 -4.65 -7.09
CA LYS A 45 -11.06 -4.21 -8.03
C LYS A 45 -12.31 -3.75 -7.29
N GLU A 46 -12.67 -4.44 -6.21
CA GLU A 46 -13.81 -4.06 -5.38
C GLU A 46 -13.61 -2.71 -4.67
N LEU A 47 -12.36 -2.37 -4.28
CA LEU A 47 -12.01 -1.06 -3.71
C LEU A 47 -12.23 0.12 -4.67
N LEU A 48 -12.38 -0.14 -5.98
CA LEU A 48 -12.76 0.90 -6.95
C LEU A 48 -14.26 1.23 -6.88
N ASN A 49 -15.08 0.33 -6.32
CA ASN A 49 -16.49 0.58 -6.09
C ASN A 49 -16.65 1.42 -4.83
N GLN A 50 -17.51 2.43 -4.86
CA GLN A 50 -17.71 3.38 -3.76
C GLN A 50 -18.25 2.75 -2.46
N GLU A 51 -18.64 1.48 -2.52
CA GLU A 51 -19.24 0.73 -1.42
C GLU A 51 -18.20 0.03 -0.53
N ARG A 52 -16.92 -0.04 -0.95
CA ARG A 52 -15.85 -0.67 -0.16
C ARG A 52 -14.61 0.23 -0.06
N SER A 53 -14.03 0.30 1.13
CA SER A 53 -12.84 1.11 1.43
C SER A 53 -11.75 0.35 2.17
N THR A 54 -11.92 -0.96 2.37
CA THR A 54 -11.01 -1.81 3.13
C THR A 54 -10.66 -3.08 2.35
N ILE A 55 -9.42 -3.52 2.45
CA ILE A 55 -8.95 -4.83 1.99
C ILE A 55 -8.41 -5.61 3.19
N GLU A 56 -8.82 -6.86 3.31
CA GLU A 56 -8.27 -7.78 4.29
C GLU A 56 -7.13 -8.56 3.66
N VAL A 57 -5.99 -8.59 4.36
CA VAL A 57 -4.77 -9.27 3.91
C VAL A 57 -4.41 -10.33 4.95
N SER A 58 -4.16 -11.56 4.49
CA SER A 58 -3.73 -12.64 5.37
C SER A 58 -2.30 -12.37 5.83
N PHE A 59 -2.09 -12.36 7.14
CA PHE A 59 -0.74 -12.18 7.69
C PHE A 59 0.17 -13.37 7.34
N GLU A 60 -0.38 -14.58 7.28
CA GLU A 60 0.39 -15.77 6.86
C GLU A 60 0.92 -15.63 5.43
N ASP A 61 0.19 -14.95 4.55
CA ASP A 61 0.63 -14.75 3.16
C ASP A 61 1.79 -13.77 3.09
N VAL A 62 1.74 -12.70 3.91
CA VAL A 62 2.85 -11.75 4.05
C VAL A 62 4.09 -12.45 4.61
N GLU A 63 3.92 -13.32 5.61
CA GLU A 63 5.01 -14.10 6.19
C GLU A 63 5.62 -15.10 5.20
N LYS A 64 4.78 -15.81 4.43
CA LYS A 64 5.21 -16.72 3.36
C LYS A 64 5.99 -16.00 2.26
N TYR A 65 5.58 -14.79 1.90
CA TYR A 65 6.22 -14.01 0.85
C TYR A 65 7.51 -13.32 1.35
N ASN A 66 7.48 -12.69 2.52
CA ASN A 66 8.59 -11.93 3.05
C ASN A 66 8.57 -11.83 4.60
N GLN A 67 9.32 -12.72 5.25
CA GLN A 67 9.45 -12.75 6.71
C GLN A 67 9.95 -11.42 7.30
N ASN A 68 10.86 -10.70 6.63
CA ASN A 68 11.36 -9.42 7.14
C ASN A 68 10.26 -8.35 7.16
N LEU A 69 9.40 -8.34 6.15
CA LEU A 69 8.23 -7.46 6.11
C LEU A 69 7.25 -7.82 7.21
N ALA A 70 6.97 -9.12 7.41
CA ALA A 70 6.10 -9.61 8.47
C ALA A 70 6.59 -9.18 9.87
N THR A 71 7.88 -9.39 10.17
CA THR A 71 8.51 -8.92 11.42
C THR A 71 8.36 -7.40 11.59
N SER A 72 8.65 -6.62 10.54
CA SER A 72 8.53 -5.16 10.59
C SER A 72 7.10 -4.72 10.91
N ILE A 73 6.10 -5.37 10.31
CA ILE A 73 4.68 -5.07 10.56
C ILE A 73 4.30 -5.37 12.01
N ILE A 74 4.78 -6.48 12.59
CA ILE A 74 4.50 -6.83 14.00
C ILE A 74 5.17 -5.82 14.94
N GLU A 75 6.45 -5.50 14.73
CA GLU A 75 7.24 -4.70 15.66
C GLU A 75 6.90 -3.20 15.57
N GLU A 76 6.57 -2.69 14.39
CA GLU A 76 6.41 -1.26 14.13
C GLU A 76 5.03 -0.89 13.53
N TYR A 77 3.99 -1.70 13.79
CA TYR A 77 2.65 -1.57 13.18
C TYR A 77 2.14 -0.12 13.13
N TYR A 78 2.10 0.59 14.26
CA TYR A 78 1.53 1.94 14.32
C TYR A 78 2.29 2.97 13.48
N ARG A 79 3.61 2.79 13.33
CA ARG A 79 4.46 3.67 12.50
C ARG A 79 4.32 3.34 11.02
N ILE A 80 4.24 2.04 10.69
CA ILE A 80 4.19 1.55 9.31
C ILE A 80 2.78 1.59 8.72
N TYR A 81 1.73 1.56 9.54
CA TYR A 81 0.32 1.60 9.10
C TYR A 81 0.02 2.64 7.99
N PRO A 82 0.39 3.93 8.11
CA PRO A 82 0.14 4.90 7.04
C PRO A 82 0.84 4.53 5.71
N TYR A 83 1.99 3.87 5.78
CA TYR A 83 2.73 3.39 4.61
C TYR A 83 2.07 2.16 3.96
N LEU A 84 1.47 1.27 4.76
CA LEU A 84 0.68 0.14 4.23
C LEU A 84 -0.57 0.66 3.51
N CYS A 85 -1.28 1.63 4.09
CA CYS A 85 -2.42 2.27 3.44
C CYS A 85 -2.01 2.94 2.12
N GLN A 86 -0.85 3.61 2.10
CA GLN A 86 -0.32 4.21 0.88
C GLN A 86 0.02 3.17 -0.19
N ALA A 87 0.62 2.03 0.20
CA ALA A 87 0.89 0.92 -0.70
C ALA A 87 -0.40 0.35 -1.33
N VAL A 88 -1.46 0.14 -0.53
CA VAL A 88 -2.78 -0.27 -1.03
C VAL A 88 -3.35 0.79 -1.99
N SER A 89 -3.26 2.08 -1.65
CA SER A 89 -3.75 3.15 -2.53
C SER A 89 -3.02 3.15 -3.88
N ASN A 90 -1.70 2.97 -3.87
CA ASN A 90 -0.90 2.88 -5.09
C ASN A 90 -1.30 1.66 -5.93
N TYR A 91 -1.36 0.48 -5.29
CA TYR A 91 -1.77 -0.76 -5.94
C TYR A 91 -3.12 -0.62 -6.66
N VAL A 92 -4.14 -0.07 -5.99
CA VAL A 92 -5.47 0.14 -6.58
C VAL A 92 -5.42 1.17 -7.73
N LYS A 93 -4.66 2.26 -7.58
CA LYS A 93 -4.50 3.29 -8.61
C LYS A 93 -3.82 2.75 -9.88
N ASP A 94 -2.73 2.01 -9.72
CA ASP A 94 -1.99 1.42 -10.83
C ASP A 94 -2.89 0.49 -11.66
N ARG A 95 -3.77 -0.26 -11.00
CA ARG A 95 -4.78 -1.12 -11.65
C ARG A 95 -5.91 -0.32 -12.32
N CYS A 96 -6.32 0.81 -11.74
CA CYS A 96 -7.28 1.73 -12.37
C CYS A 96 -6.71 2.37 -13.65
N GLU A 97 -5.44 2.80 -13.61
CA GLU A 97 -4.77 3.39 -14.77
C GLU A 97 -4.54 2.36 -15.88
N LEU A 98 -4.19 1.12 -15.54
CA LEU A 98 -4.14 0.01 -16.50
C LEU A 98 -5.49 -0.19 -17.21
N LYS A 99 -6.61 -0.12 -16.47
CA LYS A 99 -7.96 -0.21 -17.05
C LYS A 99 -8.23 0.94 -18.04
N LYS A 100 -7.84 2.18 -17.72
CA LYS A 100 -8.01 3.33 -18.61
C LYS A 100 -7.16 3.20 -19.88
N LYS A 101 -5.91 2.76 -19.78
CA LYS A 101 -5.01 2.55 -20.94
C LYS A 101 -5.53 1.47 -21.88
N ASN A 102 -6.03 0.35 -21.35
CA ASN A 102 -6.57 -0.74 -22.17
C ASN A 102 -7.83 -0.32 -22.95
N VAL A 103 -8.68 0.54 -22.39
CA VAL A 103 -9.85 1.09 -23.10
C VAL A 103 -9.42 2.06 -24.20
N MET A 104 -8.38 2.87 -23.97
CA MET A 104 -7.88 3.84 -24.97
C MET A 104 -7.18 3.18 -26.16
N LEU A 105 -6.56 2.01 -25.98
CA LEU A 105 -5.94 1.24 -27.06
C LEU A 105 -6.94 0.41 -27.89
N ALA A 106 -8.17 0.26 -27.41
CA ALA A 106 -9.23 -0.50 -28.07
C ALA A 106 -10.20 0.38 -28.90
N LEU A 107 -9.93 1.69 -28.98
CA LEU A 107 -10.67 2.69 -29.76
C LEU A 107 -9.79 3.22 -30.89
#